data_AF-A0A9W7YYS8-F1
#
_entry.id   AF-A0A9W7YYS8-F1
#
_cell.length_a   1.000
_cell.length_b   1.000
_cell.length_c   1.000
_cell.angle_alpha   90.00
_cell.angle_beta   90.00
_cell.angle_gamma   90.00
#
_symmetry.space_group_name_H-M   'P 1'
#
loop_
_entity.id
_entity.type
_entity.pdbx_description
1 polymer ?
#
loop_
_entity_poly.entity_id
_entity_poly.type
_entity_poly.pdbx_seq_one_letter_code
_entity_poly.pdbx_strand_id
1 'polypeptide(L)'
;MKRFSALALATAVALVGNLGIARGDCSFDEISLQTAPGFTITIDKEYKVLEDTIAKVKYGLYCDSQPKGVDGVDKWFKVPVSSVGVRVPIASGFLEALGQRDALTAADSPGNLTNICLDASKIKSLDTDEQANVDVVFSSDAASDGDKSVRLPTDDSLSPLQKAEWIKFVAAFFNDEKSSDSLFSSIADAYNCHWSNLQNVAQQPHAYWVQYSDNGKPSYNIIDSSYQKSLLAGAGATNDTSKALDDSSDLSKFQNAIKDADFVIDQTNLTEYGKRATEWYGKFGYSDPQNSGVSFLLSRNIWRTDKYTSKSGVSNFPEFGYVRPDLVLQDIISVLEPTYDSGHTRRWMLWLGGTNEDTVAIDADNYDCKSPWISSVTKCTARSDFTGGDTDTSESSEKADDSDKDNGGSGSSGRTGKIVGGVIGAFVVVVLGIVGLHYFNRHRRNARIQALRQSDFGSEGINLHDARRFS
;
A
#
# COMPACT_ATOMS: atom_id res chain seq x y z
N MET A 1 1.16 -14.11 65.14
CA MET A 1 -0.04 -13.37 64.70
C MET A 1 0.39 -12.19 63.84
N LYS A 2 0.22 -12.29 62.52
CA LYS A 2 -0.02 -11.19 61.56
C LYS A 2 -0.10 -11.84 60.18
N ARG A 3 -1.32 -11.89 59.64
CA ARG A 3 -1.64 -12.42 58.31
C ARG A 3 -1.22 -11.37 57.28
N PHE A 4 -0.44 -11.78 56.28
CA PHE A 4 -0.22 -11.00 55.06
C PHE A 4 -1.46 -11.11 54.18
N SER A 5 -2.07 -9.97 53.86
CA SER A 5 -3.20 -9.87 52.94
C SER A 5 -2.66 -9.51 51.56
N ALA A 6 -3.00 -10.31 50.55
CA ALA A 6 -2.66 -10.09 49.16
C ALA A 6 -3.38 -8.83 48.64
N LEU A 7 -2.62 -7.95 47.99
CA LEU A 7 -3.14 -6.78 47.27
C LEU A 7 -3.49 -7.25 45.85
N ALA A 8 -4.78 -7.36 45.54
CA ALA A 8 -5.25 -7.58 44.18
C ALA A 8 -5.21 -6.25 43.41
N LEU A 9 -4.41 -6.20 42.34
CA LEU A 9 -4.41 -5.11 41.37
C LEU A 9 -5.68 -5.28 40.51
N ALA A 10 -6.71 -4.46 40.75
CA ALA A 10 -7.89 -4.42 39.90
C ALA A 10 -7.59 -3.54 38.67
N THR A 11 -7.48 -4.18 37.51
CA THR A 11 -7.44 -3.53 36.20
C THR A 11 -8.78 -2.84 35.94
N ALA A 12 -8.78 -1.52 35.81
CA ALA A 12 -9.96 -0.77 35.42
C ALA A 12 -10.24 -1.01 33.93
N VAL A 13 -11.14 -1.95 33.63
CA VAL A 13 -11.80 -2.06 32.33
C VAL A 13 -12.85 -0.94 32.28
N ALA A 14 -12.64 0.05 31.41
CA ALA A 14 -13.63 1.08 31.14
C ALA A 14 -14.84 0.42 30.43
N LEU A 15 -15.86 0.08 31.21
CA LEU A 15 -17.19 -0.24 30.68
C LEU A 15 -17.79 1.08 30.18
N VAL A 16 -17.84 1.28 28.86
CA VAL A 16 -18.69 2.33 28.27
C VAL A 16 -20.13 1.82 28.36
N GLY A 17 -20.72 2.07 29.53
CA GLY A 17 -22.14 1.84 29.78
C GLY A 17 -22.98 2.84 29.00
N ASN A 18 -24.00 2.30 28.34
CA ASN A 18 -25.02 3.00 27.56
C ASN A 18 -25.73 4.08 28.40
N LEU A 19 -25.24 5.32 28.32
CA LEU A 19 -25.91 6.51 28.84
C LEU A 19 -26.59 7.19 27.67
N GLY A 20 -27.92 7.18 27.68
CA GLY A 20 -28.73 7.97 26.75
C GLY A 20 -28.33 9.43 26.84
N ILE A 21 -27.67 9.92 25.80
CA ILE A 21 -27.29 11.32 25.65
C ILE A 21 -28.58 12.10 25.40
N ALA A 22 -28.98 12.92 26.38
CA ALA A 22 -29.89 14.02 26.14
C ALA A 22 -29.35 14.83 24.95
N ARG A 23 -30.19 15.12 23.94
CA ARG A 23 -29.83 15.91 22.74
C ARG A 23 -29.11 17.20 23.14
N GLY A 24 -27.78 17.14 23.19
CA GLY A 24 -26.92 18.29 23.32
C GLY A 24 -26.92 19.03 22.00
N ASP A 25 -26.79 20.35 22.06
CA ASP A 25 -26.61 21.22 20.90
C ASP A 25 -25.65 20.56 19.90
N CYS A 26 -26.02 20.56 18.63
CA CYS A 26 -25.14 20.07 17.57
C CYS A 26 -23.86 20.92 17.56
N SER A 27 -22.80 20.36 18.12
CA SER A 27 -21.46 20.94 18.08
C SER A 27 -20.65 20.24 17.00
N PHE A 28 -20.02 21.04 16.15
CA PHE A 28 -19.05 20.57 15.18
C PHE A 28 -17.65 20.70 15.80
N ASP A 29 -16.87 19.64 15.74
CA ASP A 29 -15.53 19.62 16.29
C ASP A 29 -14.50 20.07 15.25
N GLU A 30 -13.71 21.09 15.59
CA GLU A 30 -12.58 21.51 14.77
C GLU A 30 -11.51 20.42 14.72
N ILE A 31 -11.07 20.11 13.50
CA ILE A 31 -9.96 19.19 13.24
C ILE A 31 -9.01 19.83 12.22
N SER A 32 -7.73 19.50 12.33
CA SER A 32 -6.72 19.94 11.38
C SER A 32 -6.42 18.86 10.35
N LEU A 33 -6.20 19.26 9.11
CA LEU A 33 -5.63 18.38 8.10
C LEU A 33 -4.12 18.30 8.28
N GLN A 34 -3.55 17.09 8.28
CA GLN A 34 -2.11 16.87 8.46
C GLN A 34 -1.39 16.70 7.11
N THR A 35 -2.15 16.48 6.03
CA THR A 35 -1.64 16.49 4.66
C THR A 35 -2.34 17.59 3.84
N ALA A 36 -2.11 17.59 2.53
CA ALA A 36 -2.94 18.34 1.58
C ALA A 36 -3.84 17.36 0.80
N PRO A 37 -4.92 16.84 1.40
CA PRO A 37 -5.65 15.68 0.86
C PRO A 37 -6.57 16.02 -0.33
N GLY A 38 -6.62 17.28 -0.74
CA GLY A 38 -7.50 17.74 -1.81
C GLY A 38 -8.92 18.05 -1.34
N PHE A 39 -9.14 18.27 -0.05
CA PHE A 39 -10.38 18.81 0.49
C PHE A 39 -10.14 19.83 1.60
N THR A 40 -11.17 20.59 1.97
CA THR A 40 -11.19 21.43 3.18
C THR A 40 -12.45 21.16 4.02
N ILE A 41 -12.37 21.43 5.31
CA ILE A 41 -13.52 21.42 6.24
C ILE A 41 -13.52 22.78 6.94
N THR A 42 -14.57 23.56 6.74
CA THR A 42 -14.76 24.85 7.40
C THR A 42 -15.97 24.77 8.32
N ILE A 43 -15.80 25.13 9.58
CA ILE A 43 -16.85 25.04 10.60
C ILE A 43 -17.42 26.43 10.86
N ASP A 44 -18.75 26.52 10.86
CA ASP A 44 -19.52 27.62 11.40
C ASP A 44 -20.27 27.13 12.67
N LYS A 45 -20.98 28.03 13.36
CA LYS A 45 -21.78 27.68 14.54
C LYS A 45 -22.97 26.79 14.20
N GLU A 46 -23.57 26.96 13.02
CA GLU A 46 -24.82 26.29 12.65
C GLU A 46 -24.63 25.15 11.63
N TYR A 47 -23.49 25.12 10.93
CA TYR A 47 -23.18 24.15 9.89
C TYR A 47 -21.68 24.00 9.68
N LYS A 48 -21.26 23.01 8.89
CA LYS A 48 -19.90 22.90 8.34
C LYS A 48 -19.95 22.76 6.83
N VAL A 49 -18.94 23.27 6.15
CA VAL A 49 -18.78 23.17 4.69
C VAL A 49 -17.56 22.34 4.40
N LEU A 50 -17.79 21.27 3.65
CA LEU A 50 -16.77 20.41 3.08
C LEU A 50 -16.57 20.81 1.63
N GLU A 51 -15.36 21.22 1.25
CA GLU A 51 -15.03 21.45 -0.16
C GLU A 51 -14.13 20.33 -0.65
N ASP A 52 -14.60 19.57 -1.63
CA ASP A 52 -13.73 18.76 -2.48
C ASP A 52 -13.02 19.70 -3.46
N THR A 53 -11.78 20.04 -3.15
CA THR A 53 -11.00 21.00 -3.94
C THR A 53 -10.48 20.41 -5.25
N ILE A 54 -10.56 19.09 -5.45
CA ILE A 54 -10.17 18.42 -6.70
C ILE A 54 -11.33 18.54 -7.69
N ALA A 55 -12.54 18.14 -7.28
CA ALA A 55 -13.73 18.21 -8.13
C ALA A 55 -14.43 19.58 -8.12
N LYS A 56 -14.02 20.49 -7.24
CA LYS A 56 -14.61 21.82 -7.06
C LYS A 56 -16.09 21.76 -6.68
N VAL A 57 -16.42 20.88 -5.73
CA VAL A 57 -17.79 20.71 -5.20
C VAL A 57 -17.81 20.97 -3.71
N LYS A 58 -18.84 21.68 -3.24
CA LYS A 58 -19.06 22.05 -1.85
C LYS A 58 -20.29 21.39 -1.26
N TYR A 59 -20.12 20.74 -0.12
CA TYR A 59 -21.14 20.05 0.64
C TYR A 59 -21.36 20.75 1.98
N GLY A 60 -22.56 21.26 2.21
CA GLY A 60 -22.96 21.84 3.49
C GLY A 60 -23.60 20.79 4.38
N LEU A 61 -23.15 20.67 5.61
CA LEU A 61 -23.64 19.71 6.59
C LEU A 61 -24.27 20.44 7.78
N TYR A 62 -25.49 20.08 8.14
CA TYR A 62 -26.27 20.75 9.19
C TYR A 62 -27.01 19.73 10.06
N CYS A 63 -27.33 20.08 11.30
CA CYS A 63 -28.03 19.17 12.21
C CYS A 63 -29.55 19.35 12.22
N ASP A 64 -30.02 20.58 12.44
CA ASP A 64 -31.44 20.83 12.67
C ASP A 64 -32.17 21.26 11.41
N SER A 65 -31.94 22.51 11.00
CA SER A 65 -32.54 23.14 9.84
C SER A 65 -31.44 23.59 8.89
N GLN A 66 -31.65 23.38 7.59
CA GLN A 66 -30.72 23.81 6.58
C GLN A 66 -30.55 25.35 6.65
N PRO A 67 -29.31 25.86 6.76
CA PRO A 67 -29.04 27.29 6.76
C PRO A 67 -29.57 27.98 5.50
N LYS A 68 -30.04 29.23 5.64
CA LYS A 68 -30.51 30.06 4.53
C LYS A 68 -29.51 31.17 4.25
N GLY A 69 -29.33 31.50 2.96
CA GLY A 69 -28.44 32.60 2.54
C GLY A 69 -26.94 32.27 2.63
N VAL A 70 -26.59 30.99 2.68
CA VAL A 70 -25.19 30.52 2.55
C VAL A 70 -24.94 30.27 1.06
N ASP A 71 -24.20 31.18 0.42
CA ASP A 71 -23.89 31.11 -1.00
C ASP A 71 -22.77 30.10 -1.30
N GLY A 72 -22.84 29.48 -2.48
CA GLY A 72 -21.76 28.64 -3.01
C GLY A 72 -21.66 27.23 -2.42
N VAL A 73 -22.70 26.74 -1.73
CA VAL A 73 -22.83 25.32 -1.37
C VAL A 73 -23.65 24.62 -2.44
N ASP A 74 -23.10 23.56 -3.03
CA ASP A 74 -23.75 22.82 -4.11
C ASP A 74 -24.82 21.86 -3.60
N LYS A 75 -24.57 21.22 -2.44
CA LYS A 75 -25.46 20.21 -1.86
C LYS A 75 -25.50 20.27 -0.35
N TRP A 76 -26.65 19.92 0.22
CA TRP A 76 -26.88 19.99 1.66
C TRP A 76 -27.29 18.64 2.23
N PHE A 77 -26.66 18.26 3.35
CA PHE A 77 -26.94 17.01 4.05
C PHE A 77 -27.24 17.27 5.51
N LYS A 78 -28.30 16.63 5.99
CA LYS A 78 -28.58 16.57 7.42
C LYS A 78 -27.64 15.54 8.06
N VAL A 79 -26.95 15.91 9.14
CA VAL A 79 -26.03 15.05 9.88
C VAL A 79 -26.48 14.88 11.34
N PRO A 80 -26.15 13.77 12.01
CA PRO A 80 -25.46 12.59 11.46
C PRO A 80 -26.35 11.82 10.46
N VAL A 81 -25.74 11.33 9.38
CA VAL A 81 -26.41 10.41 8.45
C VAL A 81 -26.58 9.04 9.09
N SER A 82 -27.62 8.31 8.68
CA SER A 82 -27.98 6.99 9.22
C SER A 82 -28.18 5.92 8.16
N SER A 83 -28.30 6.33 6.90
CA SER A 83 -28.49 5.45 5.74
C SER A 83 -27.57 5.89 4.62
N VAL A 84 -26.63 5.03 4.23
CA VAL A 84 -25.55 5.32 3.28
C VAL A 84 -25.60 4.35 2.11
N GLY A 85 -25.52 4.92 0.91
CA GLY A 85 -25.22 4.21 -0.33
C GLY A 85 -23.73 4.28 -0.66
N VAL A 86 -23.15 3.23 -1.24
CA VAL A 86 -21.76 3.26 -1.73
C VAL A 86 -21.66 2.79 -3.18
N ARG A 87 -20.99 3.58 -4.03
CA ARG A 87 -20.60 3.19 -5.39
C ARG A 87 -19.11 2.95 -5.56
N VAL A 88 -18.33 3.21 -4.51
CA VAL A 88 -16.88 3.04 -4.51
C VAL A 88 -16.46 2.19 -3.31
N PRO A 89 -15.61 1.15 -3.50
CA PRO A 89 -15.24 0.24 -2.41
C PRO A 89 -14.63 0.94 -1.20
N ILE A 90 -13.77 1.94 -1.41
CA ILE A 90 -13.09 2.67 -0.32
C ILE A 90 -14.07 3.28 0.70
N ALA A 91 -15.29 3.64 0.28
CA ALA A 91 -16.31 4.16 1.19
C ALA A 91 -16.69 3.14 2.25
N SER A 92 -16.87 1.87 1.86
CA SER A 92 -17.16 0.77 2.80
C SER A 92 -16.03 0.58 3.81
N GLY A 93 -14.77 0.68 3.36
CA GLY A 93 -13.61 0.63 4.26
C GLY A 93 -13.57 1.78 5.26
N PHE A 94 -13.89 3.01 4.85
CA PHE A 94 -14.00 4.13 5.78
C PHE A 94 -15.12 3.93 6.80
N LEU A 95 -16.28 3.41 6.38
CA LEU A 95 -17.39 3.12 7.31
C LEU A 95 -17.00 2.04 8.33
N GLU A 96 -16.31 0.98 7.90
CA GLU A 96 -15.78 -0.04 8.82
C GLU A 96 -14.78 0.57 9.81
N ALA A 97 -13.83 1.37 9.32
CA ALA A 97 -12.81 2.02 10.14
C ALA A 97 -13.39 2.96 11.21
N LEU A 98 -14.46 3.68 10.87
CA LEU A 98 -15.21 4.56 11.77
C LEU A 98 -16.20 3.81 12.67
N GLY A 99 -16.40 2.50 12.48
CA GLY A 99 -17.43 1.74 13.21
C GLY A 99 -18.86 2.08 12.77
N GLN A 100 -19.04 2.69 11.59
CA GLN A 100 -20.31 3.13 11.01
C GLN A 100 -20.86 2.15 9.96
N ARG A 101 -20.37 0.91 9.92
CA ARG A 101 -20.77 -0.09 8.91
C ARG A 101 -22.27 -0.39 8.85
N ASP A 102 -22.97 -0.27 9.99
CA ASP A 102 -24.41 -0.51 10.07
C ASP A 102 -25.23 0.55 9.31
N ALA A 103 -24.64 1.72 9.02
CA ALA A 103 -25.26 2.75 8.20
C ALA A 103 -25.23 2.40 6.70
N LEU A 104 -24.41 1.44 6.26
CA LEU A 104 -24.37 1.01 4.85
C LEU A 104 -25.60 0.15 4.55
N THR A 105 -26.55 0.73 3.80
CA THR A 105 -27.83 0.09 3.46
C THR A 105 -28.01 -0.11 1.96
N ALA A 106 -27.13 0.47 1.15
CA ALA A 106 -27.14 0.28 -0.30
C ALA A 106 -25.74 0.29 -0.90
N ALA A 107 -25.56 -0.44 -1.99
CA ALA A 107 -24.32 -0.45 -2.76
C ALA A 107 -24.60 -0.64 -4.24
N ASP A 108 -23.70 -0.17 -5.10
CA ASP A 108 -23.75 -0.38 -6.56
C ASP A 108 -23.92 -1.87 -6.89
N SER A 109 -22.91 -2.66 -6.48
CA SER A 109 -22.91 -4.11 -6.56
C SER A 109 -22.67 -4.73 -5.18
N PRO A 110 -23.73 -5.04 -4.40
CA PRO A 110 -23.58 -5.62 -3.06
C PRO A 110 -22.73 -6.90 -3.03
N GLY A 111 -22.80 -7.71 -4.09
CA GLY A 111 -21.99 -8.93 -4.23
C GLY A 111 -20.49 -8.71 -4.46
N ASN A 112 -20.06 -7.48 -4.76
CA ASN A 112 -18.66 -7.11 -4.92
C ASN A 112 -18.04 -6.52 -3.64
N LEU A 113 -18.83 -6.28 -2.60
CA LEU A 113 -18.30 -5.87 -1.30
C LEU A 113 -17.55 -7.06 -0.67
N THR A 114 -16.39 -6.74 -0.11
CA THR A 114 -15.48 -7.72 0.47
C THR A 114 -15.42 -7.62 2.00
N ASN A 115 -15.97 -6.57 2.61
CA ASN A 115 -16.15 -6.49 4.04
C ASN A 115 -17.17 -7.52 4.54
N ILE A 116 -16.66 -8.57 5.19
CA ILE A 116 -17.45 -9.69 5.71
C ILE A 116 -18.33 -9.33 6.91
N CYS A 117 -18.09 -8.18 7.53
CA CYS A 117 -18.84 -7.73 8.69
C CYS A 117 -20.15 -7.05 8.31
N LEU A 118 -20.36 -6.85 7.02
CA LEU A 118 -21.61 -6.37 6.47
C LEU A 118 -22.63 -7.50 6.38
N ASP A 119 -23.86 -7.19 6.77
CA ASP A 119 -25.00 -8.06 6.49
C ASP A 119 -25.50 -7.81 5.07
N ALA A 120 -24.96 -8.56 4.11
CA ALA A 120 -25.30 -8.43 2.69
C ALA A 120 -26.81 -8.55 2.40
N SER A 121 -27.59 -9.20 3.27
CA SER A 121 -29.05 -9.31 3.11
C SER A 121 -29.79 -7.98 3.36
N LYS A 122 -29.15 -7.03 4.04
CA LYS A 122 -29.68 -5.69 4.31
C LYS A 122 -29.25 -4.65 3.28
N ILE A 123 -28.33 -4.99 2.38
CA ILE A 123 -27.75 -4.06 1.42
C ILE A 123 -28.53 -4.17 0.10
N LYS A 124 -29.21 -3.08 -0.27
CA LYS A 124 -29.91 -2.98 -1.55
C LYS A 124 -28.95 -2.63 -2.69
N SER A 125 -29.23 -3.10 -3.89
CA SER A 125 -28.51 -2.64 -5.08
C SER A 125 -28.97 -1.23 -5.46
N LEU A 126 -28.02 -0.37 -5.87
CA LEU A 126 -28.29 0.96 -6.41
C LEU A 126 -28.59 0.97 -7.92
N ASP A 127 -28.49 -0.18 -8.61
CA ASP A 127 -28.71 -0.32 -10.05
C ASP A 127 -30.18 -0.58 -10.42
N THR A 128 -30.96 -1.08 -9.47
CA THR A 128 -32.41 -1.18 -9.63
C THR A 128 -33.01 0.19 -9.34
N ASP A 129 -33.70 0.81 -10.30
CA ASP A 129 -34.32 2.17 -10.27
C ASP A 129 -35.09 2.57 -8.98
N GLU A 130 -35.29 1.65 -8.02
CA GLU A 130 -35.46 2.02 -6.62
C GLU A 130 -34.16 2.61 -6.08
N GLN A 131 -33.92 3.90 -6.35
CA GLN A 131 -32.96 4.70 -5.58
C GLN A 131 -33.21 4.40 -4.10
N ALA A 132 -32.30 3.62 -3.50
CA ALA A 132 -32.39 3.31 -2.09
C ALA A 132 -32.53 4.67 -1.38
N ASN A 133 -33.60 4.83 -0.59
CA ASN A 133 -33.85 6.08 0.12
C ASN A 133 -32.81 6.23 1.23
N VAL A 134 -31.59 6.59 0.84
CA VAL A 134 -30.43 6.85 1.68
C VAL A 134 -30.26 8.35 1.88
N ASP A 135 -29.55 8.72 2.93
CA ASP A 135 -29.23 10.09 3.28
C ASP A 135 -28.09 10.63 2.41
N VAL A 136 -27.12 9.77 2.08
CA VAL A 136 -25.94 10.10 1.27
C VAL A 136 -25.49 8.90 0.42
N VAL A 137 -24.93 9.17 -0.76
CA VAL A 137 -24.26 8.17 -1.59
C VAL A 137 -22.80 8.57 -1.81
N PHE A 138 -21.84 7.76 -1.35
CA PHE A 138 -20.43 7.98 -1.65
C PHE A 138 -20.05 7.35 -2.99
N SER A 139 -19.52 8.15 -3.92
CA SER A 139 -19.30 7.79 -5.32
C SER A 139 -17.97 8.31 -5.86
N SER A 140 -17.55 7.87 -7.04
CA SER A 140 -16.39 8.41 -7.77
C SER A 140 -16.72 9.69 -8.52
N ASP A 141 -18.02 9.97 -8.71
CA ASP A 141 -18.55 11.15 -9.39
C ASP A 141 -19.60 11.83 -8.52
N ALA A 142 -19.44 13.14 -8.31
CA ALA A 142 -20.41 13.95 -7.59
C ALA A 142 -21.78 14.01 -8.30
N ALA A 143 -21.91 13.65 -9.57
CA ALA A 143 -23.20 13.72 -10.28
C ALA A 143 -24.04 12.42 -10.24
N SER A 144 -23.46 11.29 -9.82
CA SER A 144 -24.05 9.95 -10.03
C SER A 144 -25.44 9.74 -9.44
N ASP A 145 -25.76 10.40 -8.31
CA ASP A 145 -26.98 10.18 -7.54
C ASP A 145 -27.66 11.50 -7.16
N GLY A 146 -27.60 12.50 -8.07
CA GLY A 146 -28.21 13.81 -7.88
C GLY A 146 -27.73 14.49 -6.59
N ASP A 147 -28.65 15.07 -5.82
CA ASP A 147 -28.35 15.83 -4.61
C ASP A 147 -27.80 14.97 -3.44
N LYS A 148 -27.83 13.64 -3.57
CA LYS A 148 -27.30 12.72 -2.55
C LYS A 148 -25.86 12.32 -2.76
N SER A 149 -25.31 12.51 -3.98
CA SER A 149 -23.96 12.04 -4.30
C SER A 149 -22.86 12.91 -3.71
N VAL A 150 -21.91 12.26 -3.06
CA VAL A 150 -20.69 12.83 -2.48
C VAL A 150 -19.49 12.09 -3.08
N ARG A 151 -18.57 12.84 -3.68
CA ARG A 151 -17.41 12.25 -4.34
C ARG A 151 -16.35 11.84 -3.33
N LEU A 152 -15.72 10.69 -3.55
CA LEU A 152 -14.46 10.28 -2.92
C LEU A 152 -13.39 10.04 -4.01
N PRO A 153 -12.09 10.25 -3.70
CA PRO A 153 -11.02 10.01 -4.66
C PRO A 153 -10.83 8.51 -4.89
N THR A 154 -10.99 8.08 -6.14
CA THR A 154 -10.78 6.67 -6.54
C THR A 154 -9.49 6.44 -7.30
N ASP A 155 -8.97 7.46 -7.99
CA ASP A 155 -7.66 7.39 -8.66
C ASP A 155 -6.49 7.42 -7.66
N ASP A 156 -5.29 7.19 -8.18
CA ASP A 156 -4.06 7.09 -7.41
C ASP A 156 -3.19 8.38 -7.49
N SER A 157 -3.79 9.51 -7.89
CA SER A 157 -3.10 10.81 -7.97
C SER A 157 -2.69 11.38 -6.62
N LEU A 158 -3.38 10.97 -5.54
CA LEU A 158 -3.04 11.31 -4.16
C LEU A 158 -1.99 10.35 -3.59
N SER A 159 -1.11 10.84 -2.72
CA SER A 159 -0.23 9.97 -1.93
C SER A 159 -1.06 9.09 -0.97
N PRO A 160 -0.47 8.02 -0.41
CA PRO A 160 -1.20 7.11 0.46
C PRO A 160 -1.83 7.78 1.68
N LEU A 161 -1.09 8.70 2.33
CA LEU A 161 -1.62 9.46 3.47
C LEU A 161 -2.69 10.48 3.05
N GLN A 162 -2.51 11.17 1.92
CA GLN A 162 -3.53 12.09 1.41
C GLN A 162 -4.85 11.37 1.11
N LYS A 163 -4.80 10.18 0.51
CA LYS A 163 -5.98 9.37 0.20
C LYS A 163 -6.63 8.83 1.48
N ALA A 164 -5.84 8.35 2.45
CA ALA A 164 -6.36 7.86 3.73
C ALA A 164 -6.99 8.97 4.59
N GLU A 165 -6.54 10.22 4.48
CA GLU A 165 -7.10 11.35 5.25
C GLU A 165 -8.55 11.67 4.90
N TRP A 166 -9.06 11.18 3.76
CA TRP A 166 -10.48 11.26 3.41
C TRP A 166 -11.40 10.55 4.40
N ILE A 167 -10.86 9.75 5.33
CA ILE A 167 -11.63 9.25 6.48
C ILE A 167 -12.25 10.40 7.29
N LYS A 168 -11.54 11.54 7.43
CA LYS A 168 -12.05 12.75 8.11
C LYS A 168 -13.21 13.38 7.34
N PHE A 169 -13.12 13.38 6.01
CA PHE A 169 -14.19 13.88 5.13
C PHE A 169 -15.46 13.04 5.27
N VAL A 170 -15.33 11.70 5.28
CA VAL A 170 -16.46 10.79 5.50
C VAL A 170 -17.02 10.93 6.92
N ALA A 171 -16.16 11.01 7.94
CA ALA A 171 -16.58 11.14 9.34
C ALA A 171 -17.40 12.39 9.65
N ALA A 172 -17.19 13.48 8.91
CA ALA A 172 -17.98 14.69 9.03
C ALA A 172 -19.49 14.42 8.78
N PHE A 173 -19.85 13.47 7.91
CA PHE A 173 -21.26 13.10 7.69
C PHE A 173 -21.89 12.39 8.90
N PHE A 174 -21.07 11.86 9.81
CA PHE A 174 -21.49 11.19 11.03
C PHE A 174 -21.31 12.04 12.29
N ASN A 175 -20.79 13.26 12.16
CA ASN A 175 -20.39 14.11 13.29
C ASN A 175 -19.37 13.42 14.21
N ASP A 176 -18.43 12.70 13.61
CA ASP A 176 -17.42 11.88 14.30
C ASP A 176 -15.98 12.35 14.01
N GLU A 177 -15.80 13.66 13.89
CA GLU A 177 -14.52 14.28 13.51
C GLU A 177 -13.38 13.90 14.45
N LYS A 178 -13.60 13.94 15.78
CA LYS A 178 -12.57 13.62 16.78
C LYS A 178 -12.04 12.20 16.63
N SER A 179 -12.92 11.22 16.45
CA SER A 179 -12.51 9.82 16.32
C SER A 179 -11.72 9.62 15.03
N SER A 180 -12.17 10.22 13.93
CA SER A 180 -11.47 10.16 12.64
C SER A 180 -10.10 10.83 12.67
N ASP A 181 -9.96 11.96 13.37
CA ASP A 181 -8.68 12.65 13.51
C ASP A 181 -7.69 11.85 14.36
N SER A 182 -8.15 11.27 15.47
CA SER A 182 -7.31 10.37 16.28
C SER A 182 -6.86 9.13 15.52
N LEU A 183 -7.76 8.51 14.75
CA LEU A 183 -7.44 7.32 13.96
C LEU A 183 -6.46 7.65 12.85
N PHE A 184 -6.74 8.70 12.07
CA PHE A 184 -5.86 9.12 10.99
C PHE A 184 -4.47 9.54 11.50
N SER A 185 -4.40 10.29 12.62
CA SER A 185 -3.12 10.64 13.25
C SER A 185 -2.29 9.41 13.56
N SER A 186 -2.92 8.38 14.12
CA SER A 186 -2.24 7.13 14.45
C SER A 186 -1.73 6.41 13.20
N ILE A 187 -2.52 6.38 12.13
CA ILE A 187 -2.14 5.83 10.82
C ILE A 187 -0.95 6.59 10.24
N ALA A 188 -1.02 7.93 10.24
CA ALA A 188 0.03 8.79 9.72
C ALA A 188 1.35 8.62 10.51
N ASP A 189 1.27 8.56 11.83
CA ASP A 189 2.42 8.30 12.70
C ASP A 189 3.08 6.95 12.40
N ALA A 190 2.28 5.88 12.27
CA ALA A 190 2.79 4.55 11.94
C ALA A 190 3.45 4.54 10.55
N TYR A 191 2.76 5.07 9.53
CA TYR A 191 3.29 5.16 8.17
C TYR A 191 4.62 5.93 8.11
N ASN A 192 4.66 7.13 8.70
CA ASN A 192 5.85 7.98 8.68
C ASN A 192 7.02 7.37 9.46
N CYS A 193 6.74 6.62 10.54
CA CYS A 193 7.75 5.88 11.26
C CYS A 193 8.37 4.78 10.38
N HIS A 194 7.56 3.93 9.74
CA HIS A 194 8.07 2.93 8.80
C HIS A 194 8.86 3.57 7.66
N TRP A 195 8.32 4.61 7.05
CA TRP A 195 9.01 5.38 6.00
C TRP A 195 10.39 5.86 6.47
N SER A 196 10.48 6.43 7.67
CA SER A 196 11.72 7.00 8.22
C SER A 196 12.77 5.92 8.50
N ASN A 197 12.33 4.75 8.95
CA ASN A 197 13.22 3.63 9.27
C ASN A 197 13.90 3.03 8.03
N LEU A 198 13.35 3.28 6.82
CA LEU A 198 13.85 2.74 5.56
C LEU A 198 14.77 3.71 4.80
N GLN A 199 15.06 4.90 5.36
CA GLN A 199 15.84 5.94 4.66
C GLN A 199 17.33 5.61 4.49
N ASN A 200 17.87 4.70 5.30
CA ASN A 200 19.30 4.37 5.30
C ASN A 200 19.61 2.99 4.70
N VAL A 201 18.68 2.40 3.93
CA VAL A 201 18.92 1.11 3.27
C VAL A 201 20.10 1.23 2.30
N ALA A 202 21.19 0.50 2.59
CA ALA A 202 22.45 0.62 1.88
C ALA A 202 22.41 0.02 0.47
N GLN A 203 21.57 -0.99 0.25
CA GLN A 203 21.35 -1.63 -1.05
C GLN A 203 19.88 -1.52 -1.41
N GLN A 204 19.49 -0.37 -1.94
CA GLN A 204 18.10 -0.09 -2.29
C GLN A 204 17.58 -1.08 -3.35
N PRO A 205 16.42 -1.72 -3.15
CA PRO A 205 15.83 -2.59 -4.15
C PRO A 205 15.25 -1.78 -5.31
N HIS A 206 15.46 -2.23 -6.54
CA HIS A 206 14.80 -1.63 -7.70
C HIS A 206 13.42 -2.27 -7.87
N ALA A 207 12.35 -1.49 -7.78
CA ALA A 207 11.00 -2.01 -7.83
C ALA A 207 10.08 -1.17 -8.73
N TYR A 208 9.21 -1.84 -9.48
CA TYR A 208 8.28 -1.19 -10.39
C TYR A 208 6.87 -1.68 -10.17
N TRP A 209 5.91 -0.76 -10.21
CA TRP A 209 4.51 -1.11 -10.40
C TRP A 209 4.22 -1.21 -11.90
N VAL A 210 3.54 -2.27 -12.33
CA VAL A 210 3.25 -2.51 -13.75
C VAL A 210 1.81 -2.92 -13.96
N GLN A 211 1.29 -2.66 -15.16
CA GLN A 211 -0.01 -3.15 -15.58
C GLN A 211 -0.02 -3.42 -17.08
N TYR A 212 -0.61 -4.55 -17.46
CA TYR A 212 -1.04 -4.84 -18.80
C TYR A 212 -2.54 -4.59 -18.94
N SER A 213 -2.95 -3.97 -20.03
CA SER A 213 -4.35 -3.88 -20.43
C SER A 213 -4.49 -4.15 -21.93
N ASP A 214 -5.67 -4.62 -22.35
CA ASP A 214 -5.97 -4.89 -23.75
C ASP A 214 -7.42 -4.53 -24.06
N ASN A 215 -7.61 -3.27 -24.45
CA ASN A 215 -8.90 -2.72 -24.86
C ASN A 215 -8.97 -2.61 -26.39
N GLY A 216 -8.54 -3.66 -27.10
CA GLY A 216 -8.42 -3.70 -28.57
C GLY A 216 -7.01 -3.39 -29.08
N LYS A 217 -6.12 -2.98 -28.18
CA LYS A 217 -4.68 -2.81 -28.41
C LYS A 217 -3.95 -3.13 -27.10
N PRO A 218 -2.92 -4.00 -27.13
CA PRO A 218 -2.07 -4.25 -25.98
C PRO A 218 -1.40 -2.95 -25.49
N SER A 219 -1.49 -2.70 -24.20
CA SER A 219 -0.90 -1.54 -23.53
C SER A 219 -0.12 -2.01 -22.29
N TYR A 220 1.14 -1.59 -22.21
CA TYR A 220 2.08 -1.93 -21.15
C TYR A 220 2.44 -0.68 -20.38
N ASN A 221 2.12 -0.65 -19.10
CA ASN A 221 2.22 0.56 -18.28
C ASN A 221 3.20 0.34 -17.13
N ILE A 222 4.07 1.31 -16.90
CA ILE A 222 4.78 1.49 -15.62
C ILE A 222 3.96 2.50 -14.82
N ILE A 223 3.41 2.07 -13.68
CA ILE A 223 2.53 2.91 -12.88
C ILE A 223 3.38 3.76 -11.95
N ASP A 224 3.33 5.07 -12.16
CA ASP A 224 4.19 6.04 -11.49
C ASP A 224 3.39 7.18 -10.82
N SER A 225 2.11 6.93 -10.55
CA SER A 225 1.23 7.82 -9.79
C SER A 225 1.74 8.07 -8.36
N SER A 226 1.28 9.16 -7.75
CA SER A 226 1.75 9.62 -6.44
C SER A 226 1.65 8.52 -5.37
N TYR A 227 0.56 7.75 -5.38
CA TYR A 227 0.35 6.64 -4.47
C TYR A 227 1.47 5.58 -4.56
N GLN A 228 1.70 5.03 -5.75
CA GLN A 228 2.68 3.97 -6.03
C GLN A 228 4.12 4.44 -5.78
N LYS A 229 4.48 5.64 -6.25
CA LYS A 229 5.80 6.24 -6.01
C LYS A 229 6.08 6.39 -4.52
N SER A 230 5.12 6.91 -3.76
CA SER A 230 5.28 7.12 -2.31
C SER A 230 5.46 5.81 -1.55
N LEU A 231 4.71 4.76 -1.93
CA LEU A 231 4.86 3.44 -1.31
C LEU A 231 6.22 2.80 -1.57
N LEU A 232 6.73 2.86 -2.81
CA LEU A 232 8.05 2.32 -3.12
C LEU A 232 9.16 3.11 -2.43
N ALA A 233 9.09 4.44 -2.47
CA ALA A 233 10.06 5.29 -1.78
C ALA A 233 10.05 5.03 -0.26
N GLY A 234 8.88 4.90 0.34
CA GLY A 234 8.76 4.57 1.77
C GLY A 234 9.26 3.18 2.14
N ALA A 235 9.27 2.25 1.18
CA ALA A 235 9.84 0.92 1.37
C ALA A 235 11.35 0.86 1.11
N GLY A 236 12.01 2.01 0.95
CA GLY A 236 13.44 2.11 0.67
C GLY A 236 13.82 1.74 -0.77
N ALA A 237 12.84 1.59 -1.66
CA ALA A 237 13.05 1.18 -3.04
C ALA A 237 13.32 2.37 -3.97
N THR A 238 14.00 2.08 -5.07
CA THR A 238 14.24 3.02 -6.16
C THR A 238 13.68 2.49 -7.47
N ASN A 239 13.52 3.38 -8.44
CA ASN A 239 13.25 3.04 -9.83
C ASN A 239 13.65 4.19 -10.76
N ASP A 240 13.85 3.87 -12.03
CA ASP A 240 14.02 4.85 -13.09
C ASP A 240 12.75 4.88 -13.96
N THR A 241 11.72 5.61 -13.50
CA THR A 241 10.51 5.83 -14.30
C THR A 241 10.67 6.96 -15.33
N SER A 242 11.87 7.51 -15.55
CA SER A 242 12.08 8.50 -16.64
C SER A 242 11.80 7.90 -18.01
N LYS A 243 11.86 6.57 -18.10
CA LYS A 243 11.45 5.77 -19.25
C LYS A 243 10.00 5.29 -19.11
N ALA A 244 9.14 5.99 -18.37
CA ALA A 244 7.73 5.66 -18.24
C ALA A 244 7.12 5.51 -19.64
N LEU A 245 6.63 4.30 -19.90
CA LEU A 245 5.98 3.95 -21.15
C LEU A 245 4.50 3.97 -20.85
N ASP A 246 3.94 5.18 -20.80
CA ASP A 246 2.50 5.32 -20.64
C ASP A 246 1.81 4.95 -21.95
N ASP A 247 0.78 4.11 -21.83
CA ASP A 247 -0.04 3.58 -22.91
C ASP A 247 0.73 3.04 -24.14
N SER A 248 1.89 2.43 -23.88
CA SER A 248 2.75 1.92 -24.96
C SER A 248 2.35 0.50 -25.36
N SER A 249 2.17 0.27 -26.66
CA SER A 249 2.11 -1.10 -27.20
C SER A 249 3.49 -1.68 -27.52
N ASP A 250 4.57 -0.96 -27.22
CA ASP A 250 5.93 -1.39 -27.51
C ASP A 250 6.47 -2.27 -26.38
N LEU A 251 6.17 -3.56 -26.48
CA LEU A 251 6.61 -4.58 -25.53
C LEU A 251 8.13 -4.56 -25.31
N SER A 252 8.93 -4.38 -26.36
CA SER A 252 10.39 -4.38 -26.25
C SER A 252 10.90 -3.17 -25.48
N LYS A 253 10.30 -1.99 -25.66
CA LYS A 253 10.62 -0.83 -24.82
C LYS A 253 10.22 -1.08 -23.37
N PHE A 254 9.04 -1.66 -23.13
CA PHE A 254 8.58 -1.98 -21.78
C PHE A 254 9.55 -2.90 -21.05
N GLN A 255 9.89 -4.03 -21.65
CA GLN A 255 10.85 -4.97 -21.08
C GLN A 255 12.20 -4.29 -20.82
N ASN A 256 12.66 -3.42 -21.72
CA ASN A 256 13.90 -2.65 -21.51
C ASN A 256 13.82 -1.62 -20.38
N ALA A 257 12.65 -1.04 -20.12
CA ALA A 257 12.46 -0.04 -19.07
C ALA A 257 12.47 -0.68 -17.67
N ILE A 258 11.96 -1.92 -17.53
CA ILE A 258 11.91 -2.63 -16.23
C ILE A 258 13.01 -3.70 -16.07
N LYS A 259 13.94 -3.85 -17.02
CA LYS A 259 14.95 -4.94 -16.99
C LYS A 259 15.86 -4.89 -15.77
N ASP A 260 16.00 -3.71 -15.15
CA ASP A 260 16.77 -3.49 -13.95
C ASP A 260 15.94 -3.69 -12.67
N ALA A 261 14.72 -4.23 -12.75
CA ALA A 261 13.88 -4.52 -11.59
C ALA A 261 14.37 -5.73 -10.79
N ASP A 262 14.41 -5.59 -9.47
CA ASP A 262 14.52 -6.69 -8.51
C ASP A 262 13.16 -7.28 -8.17
N PHE A 263 12.14 -6.42 -8.17
CA PHE A 263 10.77 -6.75 -7.85
C PHE A 263 9.83 -6.04 -8.83
N VAL A 264 8.76 -6.75 -9.18
CA VAL A 264 7.64 -6.19 -9.94
C VAL A 264 6.37 -6.40 -9.13
N ILE A 265 5.59 -5.33 -8.97
CA ILE A 265 4.26 -5.38 -8.36
C ILE A 265 3.23 -5.12 -9.46
N ASP A 266 2.39 -6.10 -9.73
CA ASP A 266 1.49 -6.17 -10.87
C ASP A 266 0.05 -5.80 -10.49
N GLN A 267 -0.57 -4.98 -11.32
CA GLN A 267 -1.99 -4.59 -11.24
C GLN A 267 -2.77 -5.03 -12.50
N THR A 268 -2.27 -6.03 -13.23
CA THR A 268 -2.94 -6.58 -14.41
C THR A 268 -4.20 -7.34 -14.00
N ASN A 269 -5.28 -7.25 -14.78
CA ASN A 269 -6.40 -8.17 -14.60
C ASN A 269 -6.01 -9.57 -15.12
N LEU A 270 -5.70 -10.48 -14.20
CA LEU A 270 -5.34 -11.87 -14.48
C LEU A 270 -6.51 -12.77 -14.08
N THR A 271 -7.04 -13.51 -15.03
CA THR A 271 -8.31 -14.24 -14.87
C THR A 271 -8.13 -15.76 -14.87
N GLU A 272 -6.96 -16.26 -15.27
CA GLU A 272 -6.69 -17.69 -15.30
C GLU A 272 -6.29 -18.23 -13.92
N TYR A 273 -7.27 -18.59 -13.10
CA TYR A 273 -7.02 -19.17 -11.77
C TYR A 273 -6.08 -20.39 -11.85
N GLY A 274 -5.11 -20.48 -10.94
CA GLY A 274 -4.06 -21.50 -10.95
C GLY A 274 -3.01 -21.37 -12.06
N LYS A 275 -3.18 -20.44 -13.02
CA LYS A 275 -2.23 -20.17 -14.11
C LYS A 275 -1.84 -18.70 -14.23
N ARG A 276 -2.23 -17.85 -13.28
CA ARG A 276 -1.99 -16.39 -13.31
C ARG A 276 -0.52 -16.01 -13.57
N ALA A 277 0.45 -16.76 -13.03
CA ALA A 277 1.86 -16.52 -13.33
C ALA A 277 2.19 -16.75 -14.82
N THR A 278 1.70 -17.85 -15.40
CA THR A 278 1.84 -18.17 -16.82
C THR A 278 1.12 -17.17 -17.71
N GLU A 279 -0.10 -16.77 -17.33
CA GLU A 279 -0.86 -15.72 -17.99
C GLU A 279 -0.07 -14.39 -18.01
N TRP A 280 0.51 -14.01 -16.86
CA TRP A 280 1.35 -12.82 -16.74
C TRP A 280 2.57 -12.90 -17.67
N TYR A 281 3.31 -14.01 -17.66
CA TYR A 281 4.44 -14.22 -18.58
C TYR A 281 4.03 -14.11 -20.05
N GLY A 282 2.88 -14.66 -20.42
CA GLY A 282 2.33 -14.55 -21.78
C GLY A 282 2.02 -13.11 -22.16
N LYS A 283 1.30 -12.37 -21.30
CA LYS A 283 0.93 -10.96 -21.55
C LYS A 283 2.17 -10.08 -21.70
N PHE A 284 3.16 -10.25 -20.83
CA PHE A 284 4.41 -9.48 -20.82
C PHE A 284 5.54 -10.08 -21.67
N GLY A 285 5.25 -11.07 -22.53
CA GLY A 285 6.17 -11.59 -23.53
C GLY A 285 7.43 -12.27 -22.99
N TYR A 286 7.34 -12.91 -21.83
CA TYR A 286 8.43 -13.66 -21.21
C TYR A 286 8.21 -15.17 -21.35
N SER A 287 8.48 -15.73 -22.54
CA SER A 287 8.26 -17.16 -22.81
C SER A 287 9.20 -18.11 -22.06
N ASP A 288 10.37 -17.62 -21.64
CA ASP A 288 11.35 -18.38 -20.85
C ASP A 288 11.94 -17.52 -19.71
N PRO A 289 11.19 -17.34 -18.60
CA PRO A 289 11.60 -16.49 -17.50
C PRO A 289 12.93 -16.92 -16.86
N GLN A 290 13.21 -18.23 -16.83
CA GLN A 290 14.39 -18.81 -16.19
C GLN A 290 15.69 -18.56 -16.98
N ASN A 291 15.59 -18.35 -18.30
CA ASN A 291 16.73 -18.03 -19.15
C ASN A 291 16.74 -16.57 -19.64
N SER A 292 15.85 -15.72 -19.09
CA SER A 292 15.70 -14.32 -19.51
C SER A 292 16.92 -13.43 -19.20
N GLY A 293 17.75 -13.81 -18.23
CA GLY A 293 18.83 -12.97 -17.71
C GLY A 293 18.35 -11.76 -16.89
N VAL A 294 17.04 -11.65 -16.61
CA VAL A 294 16.44 -10.54 -15.87
C VAL A 294 16.24 -10.92 -14.41
N SER A 295 16.78 -10.11 -13.50
CA SER A 295 16.89 -10.46 -12.07
C SER A 295 15.55 -10.84 -11.43
N PHE A 296 14.51 -10.02 -11.55
CA PHE A 296 13.22 -10.34 -10.92
C PHE A 296 12.56 -11.61 -11.49
N LEU A 297 12.80 -11.97 -12.76
CA LEU A 297 12.27 -13.20 -13.37
C LEU A 297 13.00 -14.43 -12.84
N LEU A 298 14.34 -14.38 -12.78
CA LEU A 298 15.17 -15.43 -12.20
C LEU A 298 14.81 -15.65 -10.72
N SER A 299 14.56 -14.56 -10.00
CA SER A 299 14.18 -14.61 -8.59
C SER A 299 12.68 -14.85 -8.36
N ARG A 300 11.89 -14.91 -9.44
CA ARG A 300 10.42 -14.99 -9.42
C ARG A 300 9.76 -13.92 -8.54
N ASN A 301 10.34 -12.72 -8.46
CA ASN A 301 9.89 -11.61 -7.62
C ASN A 301 8.77 -10.82 -8.31
N ILE A 302 7.67 -11.49 -8.64
CA ILE A 302 6.46 -10.87 -9.18
C ILE A 302 5.38 -10.96 -8.11
N TRP A 303 4.77 -9.83 -7.80
CA TRP A 303 3.88 -9.64 -6.67
C TRP A 303 2.56 -9.00 -7.10
N ARG A 304 1.51 -9.19 -6.33
CA ARG A 304 0.20 -8.55 -6.54
C ARG A 304 -0.38 -8.10 -5.21
N THR A 305 -1.41 -7.26 -5.23
CA THR A 305 -2.09 -6.76 -4.03
C THR A 305 -3.42 -7.48 -3.72
N ASP A 306 -3.75 -8.53 -4.46
CA ASP A 306 -5.00 -9.28 -4.34
C ASP A 306 -4.84 -10.57 -3.52
N LYS A 307 -3.97 -10.59 -2.50
CA LYS A 307 -3.87 -11.77 -1.61
C LYS A 307 -5.20 -12.04 -0.91
N TYR A 308 -5.85 -11.04 -0.32
CA TYR A 308 -7.20 -11.20 0.24
C TYR A 308 -8.27 -10.86 -0.79
N THR A 309 -9.22 -11.79 -0.97
CA THR A 309 -10.35 -11.64 -1.88
C THR A 309 -11.67 -12.01 -1.21
N SER A 310 -12.81 -11.63 -1.79
CA SER A 310 -14.09 -12.29 -1.50
C SER A 310 -14.06 -13.76 -1.96
N LYS A 311 -15.09 -14.52 -1.58
CA LYS A 311 -15.33 -15.87 -2.12
C LYS A 311 -15.53 -15.91 -3.63
N SER A 312 -15.94 -14.78 -4.24
CA SER A 312 -16.08 -14.63 -5.69
C SER A 312 -14.79 -14.15 -6.39
N GLY A 313 -13.69 -13.96 -5.64
CA GLY A 313 -12.40 -13.56 -6.19
C GLY A 313 -12.20 -12.05 -6.36
N VAL A 314 -13.10 -11.22 -5.81
CA VAL A 314 -12.94 -9.75 -5.84
C VAL A 314 -11.88 -9.34 -4.81
N SER A 315 -10.85 -8.59 -5.21
CA SER A 315 -9.82 -8.11 -4.29
C SER A 315 -10.39 -7.21 -3.20
N ASN A 316 -9.97 -7.42 -1.96
CA ASN A 316 -10.31 -6.56 -0.82
C ASN A 316 -9.43 -5.30 -0.74
N PHE A 317 -8.35 -5.22 -1.52
CA PHE A 317 -7.43 -4.07 -1.49
C PHE A 317 -8.10 -2.71 -1.76
N PRO A 318 -9.00 -2.55 -2.75
CA PRO A 318 -9.65 -1.26 -3.00
C PRO A 318 -10.58 -0.81 -1.87
N GLU A 319 -11.04 -1.74 -1.03
CA GLU A 319 -11.90 -1.47 0.11
C GLU A 319 -11.07 -1.09 1.34
N PHE A 320 -10.01 -1.86 1.68
CA PHE A 320 -9.27 -1.66 2.94
C PHE A 320 -7.84 -1.11 2.77
N GLY A 321 -7.15 -1.41 1.67
CA GLY A 321 -5.76 -1.03 1.45
C GLY A 321 -5.56 0.49 1.44
N TYR A 322 -6.43 1.22 0.74
CA TYR A 322 -6.39 2.69 0.70
C TYR A 322 -6.71 3.35 2.05
N VAL A 323 -7.39 2.65 2.95
CA VAL A 323 -7.73 3.14 4.30
C VAL A 323 -6.54 2.97 5.26
N ARG A 324 -5.70 1.95 5.03
CA ARG A 324 -4.57 1.58 5.90
C ARG A 324 -3.22 1.57 5.17
N PRO A 325 -2.76 2.75 4.69
CA PRO A 325 -1.50 2.85 3.98
C PRO A 325 -0.28 2.45 4.83
N ASP A 326 -0.37 2.56 6.16
CA ASP A 326 0.65 2.08 7.10
C ASP A 326 0.86 0.56 7.03
N LEU A 327 -0.23 -0.21 6.83
CA LEU A 327 -0.18 -1.66 6.67
C LEU A 327 0.25 -2.04 5.24
N VAL A 328 -0.22 -1.29 4.22
CA VAL A 328 0.23 -1.49 2.83
C VAL A 328 1.73 -1.25 2.69
N LEU A 329 2.25 -0.21 3.35
CA LEU A 329 3.68 0.08 3.36
C LEU A 329 4.47 -1.05 4.03
N GLN A 330 4.04 -1.54 5.19
CA GLN A 330 4.67 -2.69 5.86
C GLN A 330 4.65 -3.95 5.01
N ASP A 331 3.54 -4.23 4.34
CA ASP A 331 3.43 -5.35 3.39
C ASP A 331 4.50 -5.26 2.29
N ILE A 332 4.69 -4.09 1.69
CA ILE A 332 5.72 -3.87 0.66
C ILE A 332 7.11 -3.99 1.27
N ILE A 333 7.37 -3.38 2.43
CA ILE A 333 8.65 -3.50 3.16
C ILE A 333 8.97 -4.97 3.42
N SER A 334 8.03 -5.79 3.86
CA SER A 334 8.27 -7.21 4.14
C SER A 334 8.66 -8.01 2.89
N VAL A 335 8.27 -7.55 1.70
CA VAL A 335 8.64 -8.17 0.43
C VAL A 335 10.02 -7.74 -0.03
N LEU A 336 10.33 -6.45 0.10
CA LEU A 336 11.56 -5.85 -0.42
C LEU A 336 12.74 -5.99 0.55
N GLU A 337 12.45 -5.91 1.86
CA GLU A 337 13.39 -5.90 2.98
C GLU A 337 12.89 -6.82 4.12
N PRO A 338 12.83 -8.15 3.93
CA PRO A 338 12.18 -9.08 4.87
C PRO A 338 12.80 -9.14 6.28
N THR A 339 14.02 -8.64 6.45
CA THR A 339 14.69 -8.57 7.77
C THR A 339 14.25 -7.35 8.60
N TYR A 340 13.49 -6.42 8.02
CA TYR A 340 12.98 -5.25 8.71
C TYR A 340 12.04 -5.64 9.86
N ASP A 341 11.10 -6.55 9.57
CA ASP A 341 10.19 -7.15 10.53
C ASP A 341 9.87 -8.59 10.07
N SER A 342 10.67 -9.54 10.56
CA SER A 342 10.52 -10.95 10.21
C SER A 342 9.23 -11.58 10.75
N GLY A 343 8.52 -10.91 11.67
CA GLY A 343 7.24 -11.37 12.20
C GLY A 343 6.03 -10.85 11.41
N HIS A 344 6.24 -9.97 10.43
CA HIS A 344 5.13 -9.34 9.71
C HIS A 344 4.38 -10.33 8.85
N THR A 345 3.06 -10.40 9.04
CA THR A 345 2.18 -11.16 8.16
C THR A 345 1.60 -10.26 7.07
N ARG A 346 1.96 -10.59 5.82
CA ARG A 346 1.44 -9.91 4.63
C ARG A 346 -0.08 -10.04 4.53
N ARG A 347 -0.77 -8.92 4.34
CA ARG A 347 -2.23 -8.88 4.14
C ARG A 347 -2.60 -8.93 2.66
N TRP A 348 -2.04 -8.05 1.84
CA TRP A 348 -2.42 -7.87 0.44
C TRP A 348 -1.35 -8.35 -0.52
N MET A 349 -0.07 -8.31 -0.13
CA MET A 349 1.01 -8.75 -1.01
C MET A 349 0.95 -10.26 -1.23
N LEU A 350 0.58 -10.67 -2.44
CA LEU A 350 0.56 -12.05 -2.95
C LEU A 350 1.81 -12.31 -3.78
N TRP A 351 2.52 -13.41 -3.51
CA TRP A 351 3.65 -13.83 -4.33
C TRP A 351 3.18 -14.54 -5.62
N LEU A 352 2.87 -13.78 -6.66
CA LEU A 352 2.44 -14.33 -7.97
C LEU A 352 3.51 -15.24 -8.58
N GLY A 353 4.77 -14.85 -8.44
CA GLY A 353 5.89 -15.66 -8.89
C GLY A 353 6.14 -16.91 -8.03
N GLY A 354 5.36 -17.19 -6.97
CA GLY A 354 5.45 -18.44 -6.22
C GLY A 354 4.82 -19.63 -6.95
N THR A 355 4.97 -20.85 -6.44
CA THR A 355 4.14 -22.01 -6.87
C THR A 355 3.14 -22.45 -5.80
N ASN A 356 3.27 -21.95 -4.57
CA ASN A 356 2.58 -22.48 -3.40
C ASN A 356 1.79 -21.39 -2.65
N GLU A 357 1.62 -20.21 -3.24
CA GLU A 357 0.86 -19.11 -2.65
C GLU A 357 -0.37 -18.80 -3.51
N ASP A 358 -1.53 -18.80 -2.88
CA ASP A 358 -2.83 -18.53 -3.49
C ASP A 358 -3.53 -17.37 -2.79
N THR A 359 -4.59 -16.87 -3.42
CA THR A 359 -5.51 -15.93 -2.78
C THR A 359 -6.18 -16.59 -1.58
N VAL A 360 -6.42 -15.81 -0.53
CA VAL A 360 -7.13 -16.22 0.67
C VAL A 360 -8.48 -15.49 0.68
N ALA A 361 -9.57 -16.24 0.82
CA ALA A 361 -10.87 -15.63 1.02
C ALA A 361 -10.89 -14.92 2.40
N ILE A 362 -11.28 -13.66 2.42
CA ILE A 362 -11.51 -12.96 3.70
C ILE A 362 -12.74 -13.56 4.37
N ASP A 363 -12.61 -13.93 5.65
CA ASP A 363 -13.64 -14.56 6.46
C ASP A 363 -13.38 -14.37 7.97
N ALA A 364 -14.23 -14.96 8.81
CA ALA A 364 -14.17 -14.77 10.26
C ALA A 364 -12.91 -15.34 10.92
N ASP A 365 -12.14 -16.18 10.23
CA ASP A 365 -10.89 -16.74 10.77
C ASP A 365 -9.72 -15.77 10.60
N ASN A 366 -9.81 -14.84 9.64
CA ASN A 366 -8.76 -13.86 9.34
C ASN A 366 -9.19 -12.39 9.49
N TYR A 367 -10.46 -12.13 9.82
CA TYR A 367 -10.97 -10.79 10.09
C TYR A 367 -12.01 -10.81 11.23
N ASP A 368 -11.70 -10.17 12.36
CA ASP A 368 -12.60 -10.09 13.52
C ASP A 368 -13.49 -8.86 13.47
N CYS A 369 -14.79 -9.06 13.20
CA CYS A 369 -15.79 -8.00 13.17
C CYS A 369 -16.04 -7.30 14.51
N LYS A 370 -15.59 -7.86 15.63
CA LYS A 370 -15.69 -7.24 16.97
C LYS A 370 -14.47 -6.38 17.29
N SER A 371 -13.35 -6.63 16.65
CA SER A 371 -12.09 -5.91 16.83
C SER A 371 -11.39 -5.76 15.48
N PRO A 372 -12.00 -5.02 14.53
CA PRO A 372 -11.48 -4.96 13.18
C PRO A 372 -10.11 -4.29 13.19
N TRP A 373 -9.11 -4.96 12.60
CA TRP A 373 -7.76 -4.42 12.57
C TRP A 373 -7.70 -3.10 11.80
N ILE A 374 -8.68 -2.80 10.94
CA ILE A 374 -8.75 -1.55 10.19
C ILE A 374 -8.92 -0.33 11.11
N SER A 375 -9.56 -0.49 12.28
CA SER A 375 -9.76 0.56 13.29
C SER A 375 -8.68 0.59 14.38
N SER A 376 -7.73 -0.35 14.36
CA SER A 376 -6.64 -0.41 15.36
C SER A 376 -5.27 -0.27 14.69
N VAL A 377 -4.46 0.64 15.23
CA VAL A 377 -3.14 0.97 14.68
C VAL A 377 -2.06 0.48 15.63
N THR A 378 -1.26 -0.45 15.16
CA THR A 378 -0.04 -0.87 15.85
C THR A 378 0.98 0.24 15.73
N LYS A 379 1.52 0.70 16.87
CA LYS A 379 2.58 1.70 16.88
C LYS A 379 3.87 1.12 16.30
N CYS A 380 4.47 1.86 15.38
CA CYS A 380 5.80 1.58 14.88
C CYS A 380 6.86 2.07 15.89
N THR A 381 7.98 1.35 15.97
CA THR A 381 9.17 1.76 16.75
C THR A 381 10.17 2.43 15.80
N ALA A 382 10.55 3.67 16.10
CA ALA A 382 11.58 4.37 15.34
C ALA A 382 12.93 3.66 15.50
N ARG A 383 13.63 3.44 14.38
CA ARG A 383 14.91 2.76 14.35
C ARG A 383 15.83 3.42 13.32
N SER A 384 17.03 3.82 13.76
CA SER A 384 18.07 4.39 12.91
C SER A 384 19.12 3.37 12.50
N ASP A 385 19.03 2.17 13.03
CA ASP A 385 20.00 1.07 12.86
C ASP A 385 19.73 0.23 11.59
N PHE A 386 18.56 0.37 10.98
CA PHE A 386 18.20 -0.44 9.82
C PHE A 386 18.89 0.08 8.56
N THR A 387 19.84 -0.70 8.05
CA THR A 387 20.56 -0.40 6.81
C THR A 387 20.28 -1.40 5.69
N GLY A 388 19.25 -2.25 5.85
CA GLY A 388 19.00 -3.39 4.96
C GLY A 388 19.83 -4.62 5.34
N GLY A 389 19.40 -5.80 4.88
CA GLY A 389 19.84 -7.11 5.37
C GLY A 389 21.33 -7.26 5.72
N ASP A 390 21.60 -7.74 6.94
CA ASP A 390 22.89 -7.93 7.62
C ASP A 390 24.13 -7.50 6.82
N THR A 391 24.71 -6.37 7.23
CA THR A 391 26.15 -6.15 7.09
C THR A 391 26.87 -7.25 7.86
N ASP A 392 27.20 -8.36 7.18
CA ASP A 392 28.37 -9.18 7.51
C ASP A 392 29.61 -8.28 7.35
N THR A 393 29.74 -7.32 8.24
CA THR A 393 31.05 -6.80 8.64
C THR A 393 31.54 -7.79 9.67
N SER A 394 32.08 -8.91 9.19
CA SER A 394 33.21 -9.48 9.89
C SER A 394 34.26 -8.37 9.88
N GLU A 395 34.31 -7.57 10.95
CA GLU A 395 35.51 -6.82 11.31
C GLU A 395 36.62 -7.87 11.51
N SER A 396 37.26 -8.26 10.42
CA SER A 396 38.63 -8.73 10.50
C SER A 396 39.45 -7.49 10.84
N SER A 397 39.58 -7.23 12.14
CA SER A 397 40.60 -6.36 12.67
C SER A 397 41.97 -6.99 12.39
N GLU A 398 42.43 -6.92 11.14
CA GLU A 398 43.83 -7.14 10.82
C GLU A 398 44.58 -5.86 11.23
N LYS A 399 45.06 -5.86 12.48
CA LYS A 399 46.23 -5.08 12.85
C LYS A 399 47.39 -5.57 12.00
N ALA A 400 47.67 -4.87 10.90
CA ALA A 400 48.96 -4.93 10.25
C ALA A 400 49.96 -4.17 11.14
N ASP A 401 50.65 -4.93 11.98
CA ASP A 401 51.89 -4.49 12.61
C ASP A 401 53.01 -4.92 11.65
N ASP A 402 53.41 -4.02 10.75
CA ASP A 402 54.63 -4.20 9.97
C ASP A 402 55.46 -2.93 10.08
N SER A 403 56.32 -2.94 11.09
CA SER A 403 57.43 -2.02 11.19
C SER A 403 58.60 -2.63 10.41
N ASP A 404 58.83 -2.19 9.18
CA ASP A 404 60.19 -2.16 8.68
C ASP A 404 60.49 -0.93 7.83
N LYS A 405 61.66 -0.38 8.14
CA LYS A 405 62.08 0.98 7.84
C LYS A 405 62.61 1.10 6.42
N ASP A 406 62.30 2.25 5.83
CA ASP A 406 63.03 2.89 4.74
C ASP A 406 64.54 2.76 4.86
N ASN A 407 65.22 2.48 3.74
CA ASN A 407 66.19 3.46 3.24
C ASN A 407 66.48 3.29 1.74
N GLY A 408 66.36 4.41 1.02
CA GLY A 408 66.57 4.50 -0.41
C GLY A 408 68.04 4.60 -0.84
N GLY A 409 68.25 4.43 -2.15
CA GLY A 409 69.54 4.61 -2.79
C GLY A 409 69.49 4.50 -4.32
N SER A 410 69.20 5.64 -4.97
CA SER A 410 69.75 6.18 -6.23
C SER A 410 70.13 5.24 -7.40
N GLY A 411 69.63 5.57 -8.61
CA GLY A 411 70.47 5.50 -9.82
C GLY A 411 69.79 5.22 -11.17
N SER A 412 69.85 6.22 -12.05
CA SER A 412 70.03 6.11 -13.52
C SER A 412 68.83 5.76 -14.44
N SER A 413 68.30 6.83 -15.05
CA SER A 413 68.02 7.04 -16.48
C SER A 413 67.95 5.84 -17.45
N GLY A 414 66.83 5.75 -18.18
CA GLY A 414 66.73 4.97 -19.41
C GLY A 414 65.40 5.13 -20.18
N ARG A 415 65.42 5.99 -21.20
CA ARG A 415 64.61 5.98 -22.45
C ARG A 415 63.08 5.82 -22.40
N THR A 416 62.41 6.92 -22.77
CA THR A 416 61.46 7.04 -23.90
C THR A 416 60.59 5.82 -24.26
N GLY A 417 59.31 5.91 -23.89
CA GLY A 417 58.23 5.15 -24.51
C GLY A 417 56.89 5.82 -24.21
N LYS A 418 56.34 6.58 -25.16
CA LYS A 418 54.96 7.08 -25.10
C LYS A 418 54.01 5.87 -25.13
N ILE A 419 53.31 5.59 -24.04
CA ILE A 419 51.98 4.99 -24.10
C ILE A 419 51.01 6.03 -23.54
N VAL A 420 50.55 6.89 -24.43
CA VAL A 420 49.32 7.64 -24.24
C VAL A 420 48.19 6.63 -24.40
N GLY A 421 47.56 6.23 -23.30
CA GLY A 421 46.44 5.28 -23.32
C GLY A 421 46.21 4.58 -21.99
N GLY A 422 45.96 5.33 -20.92
CA GLY A 422 45.89 4.72 -19.57
C GLY A 422 44.96 5.39 -18.57
N VAL A 423 44.07 6.30 -19.00
CA VAL A 423 43.08 6.90 -18.09
C VAL A 423 41.66 6.42 -18.40
N ILE A 424 41.37 6.06 -19.65
CA ILE A 424 40.06 5.49 -20.01
C ILE A 424 39.95 4.02 -19.54
N GLY A 425 41.03 3.24 -19.58
CA GLY A 425 41.02 1.84 -19.14
C GLY A 425 40.81 1.66 -17.64
N ALA A 426 41.45 2.49 -16.81
CA ALA A 426 41.30 2.42 -15.35
C ALA A 426 39.89 2.84 -14.90
N PHE A 427 39.32 3.89 -15.50
CA PHE A 427 37.93 4.28 -15.25
C PHE A 427 36.93 3.22 -15.70
N VAL A 428 37.13 2.61 -16.87
CA VAL A 428 36.25 1.54 -17.35
C VAL A 428 36.35 0.31 -16.45
N VAL A 429 37.55 -0.08 -15.97
CA VAL A 429 37.70 -1.22 -15.04
C VAL A 429 37.10 -0.92 -13.67
N VAL A 430 37.25 0.30 -13.14
CA VAL A 430 36.62 0.70 -11.87
C VAL A 430 35.10 0.75 -12.00
N VAL A 431 34.57 1.31 -13.09
CA VAL A 431 33.12 1.33 -13.36
C VAL A 431 32.58 -0.10 -13.55
N LEU A 432 33.26 -0.95 -14.33
CA LEU A 432 32.87 -2.35 -14.50
C LEU A 432 32.99 -3.14 -13.18
N GLY A 433 33.98 -2.82 -12.33
CA GLY A 433 34.12 -3.38 -10.99
C GLY A 433 32.98 -2.97 -10.05
N ILE A 434 32.58 -1.70 -10.07
CA ILE A 434 31.43 -1.18 -9.31
C ILE A 434 30.13 -1.81 -9.82
N VAL A 435 29.94 -1.89 -11.14
CA VAL A 435 28.76 -2.52 -11.77
C VAL A 435 28.73 -4.02 -11.45
N GLY A 436 29.87 -4.70 -11.51
CA GLY A 436 30.00 -6.12 -11.17
C GLY A 436 29.72 -6.39 -9.69
N LEU A 437 30.24 -5.56 -8.79
CA LEU A 437 29.98 -5.64 -7.35
C LEU A 437 28.51 -5.36 -7.04
N HIS A 438 27.91 -4.36 -7.69
CA HIS A 438 26.49 -4.05 -7.56
C HIS A 438 25.62 -5.23 -8.03
N TYR A 439 25.91 -5.81 -9.19
CA TYR A 439 25.20 -6.99 -9.69
C TYR A 439 25.38 -8.21 -8.78
N PHE A 440 26.58 -8.42 -8.25
CA PHE A 440 26.88 -9.51 -7.31
C PHE A 440 26.12 -9.36 -5.98
N ASN A 441 26.16 -8.18 -5.36
CA ASN A 441 25.45 -7.90 -4.11
C ASN A 441 23.94 -8.05 -4.29
N ARG A 442 23.42 -7.55 -5.41
CA ARG A 442 22.02 -7.67 -5.81
C ARG A 442 21.59 -9.13 -6.00
N HIS A 443 22.39 -9.92 -6.71
CA HIS A 443 22.14 -11.36 -6.88
C HIS A 443 22.14 -12.09 -5.53
N ARG A 444 23.12 -11.80 -4.66
CA ARG A 444 23.21 -12.38 -3.31
C ARG A 444 22.02 -12.02 -2.44
N ARG A 445 21.53 -10.77 -2.49
CA ARG A 445 20.33 -10.32 -1.79
C ARG A 445 19.10 -11.12 -2.27
N ASN A 446 18.89 -11.21 -3.58
CA ASN A 446 17.72 -11.91 -4.11
C ASN A 446 17.76 -13.42 -3.81
N ALA A 447 18.93 -14.06 -3.84
CA ALA A 447 19.11 -15.44 -3.41
C ALA A 447 18.81 -15.64 -1.92
N ARG A 448 19.23 -14.70 -1.05
CA ARG A 448 18.91 -14.72 0.38
C ARG A 448 17.41 -14.55 0.63
N ILE A 449 16.75 -13.64 -0.07
CA ILE A 449 15.29 -13.43 0.03
C ILE A 449 14.53 -14.69 -0.38
N GLN A 450 14.97 -15.39 -1.43
CA GLN A 450 14.40 -16.69 -1.78
C GLN A 450 14.62 -17.76 -0.70
N ALA A 451 15.81 -17.80 -0.11
CA ALA A 451 16.12 -18.75 0.96
C ALA A 451 15.24 -18.52 2.20
N LEU A 452 15.04 -17.27 2.62
CA LEU A 452 14.13 -16.91 3.72
C LEU A 452 12.69 -17.33 3.43
N ARG A 453 12.22 -17.17 2.18
CA ARG A 453 10.87 -17.61 1.79
C ARG A 453 10.74 -19.13 1.73
N GLN A 454 11.78 -19.84 1.28
CA GLN A 454 11.77 -21.31 1.25
C GLN A 454 11.84 -21.93 2.65
N SER A 455 12.46 -21.26 3.63
CA SER A 455 12.40 -21.70 5.03
C SER A 455 11.02 -21.52 5.65
N ASP A 456 10.27 -20.49 5.24
CA ASP A 456 8.91 -20.24 5.73
C ASP A 456 7.83 -21.06 5.01
N PHE A 457 8.09 -21.48 3.76
CA PHE A 457 7.15 -22.22 2.93
C PHE A 457 7.84 -23.45 2.33
N GLY A 458 7.52 -24.62 2.88
CA GLY A 458 8.19 -25.91 2.68
C GLY A 458 8.71 -26.22 1.27
N SER A 459 9.89 -26.83 1.24
CA SER A 459 10.66 -27.19 0.06
C SER A 459 10.07 -28.38 -0.72
N GLU A 460 9.11 -28.14 -1.59
CA GLU A 460 8.86 -29.05 -2.72
C GLU A 460 8.88 -28.26 -4.03
N GLY A 461 10.06 -28.22 -4.65
CA GLY A 461 10.20 -27.80 -6.04
C GLY A 461 9.69 -28.92 -6.94
N ILE A 462 8.78 -28.61 -7.87
CA ILE A 462 8.37 -29.57 -8.90
C ILE A 462 8.37 -28.94 -10.29
N ASN A 463 9.15 -29.62 -11.12
CA ASN A 463 9.16 -29.80 -12.56
C ASN A 463 7.87 -29.39 -13.33
N LEU A 464 8.03 -28.60 -14.39
CA LEU A 464 6.99 -28.06 -15.28
C LEU A 464 6.28 -29.10 -16.18
N HIS A 465 6.19 -30.37 -15.78
CA HIS A 465 5.65 -31.44 -16.64
C HIS A 465 4.38 -32.14 -16.16
N ASP A 466 3.78 -31.77 -15.03
CA ASP A 466 2.60 -32.50 -14.52
C ASP A 466 1.32 -31.66 -14.46
N ALA A 467 0.89 -31.15 -15.62
CA ALA A 467 -0.43 -30.55 -15.84
C ALA A 467 -1.52 -31.62 -16.08
N ARG A 468 -1.52 -32.71 -15.32
CA ARG A 468 -2.52 -33.79 -15.41
C ARG A 468 -2.98 -34.31 -14.06
N ARG A 469 -3.40 -33.43 -13.15
CA ARG A 469 -4.42 -33.77 -12.15
C ARG A 469 -5.36 -32.59 -11.98
N PHE A 470 -6.65 -32.91 -11.83
CA PHE A 470 -7.81 -32.03 -11.73
C PHE A 470 -8.42 -31.63 -13.09
N SER A 471 -9.09 -32.63 -13.69
CA SER A 471 -10.33 -32.44 -14.46
C SER A 471 -11.53 -32.40 -13.52
#